data_AF-A0A5E8AEZ9-F1
#
_entry.id   AF-A0A5E8AEZ9-F1
#
_cell.length_a   1.000
_cell.length_b   1.000
_cell.length_c   1.000
_cell.angle_alpha   90.00
_cell.angle_beta   90.00
_cell.angle_gamma   90.00
#
_symmetry.space_group_name_H-M   'P 1'
#
loop_
_entity.id
_entity.type
_entity.pdbx_description
1 polymer ?
#
loop_
_entity_poly.entity_id
_entity_poly.type
_entity_poly.pdbx_seq_one_letter_code
_entity_poly.pdbx_strand_id
1 'polypeptide(L)'
;MFRAAAELFPGRMIAGVRSKVTWAASWTRLLKESNRGMTGPSTVNVNVNTGGADEHDAVLALRGQGAEIARYREERGGFEDLRQLEEAPGLAGKADRAHAHLTVG
;
A
#
# COMPACT_ATOMS: atom_id res chain seq x y z
N MET A 1 -9.20 18.92 -19.47
CA MET A 1 -8.28 19.58 -18.53
C MET A 1 -7.52 18.53 -17.72
N PHE A 2 -6.45 17.94 -18.26
CA PHE A 2 -5.42 17.25 -17.46
C PHE A 2 -4.08 17.42 -18.18
N ARG A 3 -3.43 18.55 -17.91
CA ARG A 3 -2.12 18.91 -18.43
C ARG A 3 -1.22 19.18 -17.22
N ALA A 4 -0.69 18.15 -16.55
CA ALA A 4 0.26 18.33 -15.44
C ALA A 4 0.92 17.02 -14.92
N ALA A 5 1.37 16.09 -15.76
CA ALA A 5 2.07 14.88 -15.25
C ALA A 5 3.43 14.59 -15.89
N ALA A 6 3.80 15.26 -16.98
CA ALA A 6 5.01 14.93 -17.74
C ALA A 6 6.31 15.55 -17.19
N GLU A 7 6.24 16.44 -16.20
CA GLU A 7 7.41 17.21 -15.73
C GLU A 7 8.07 16.67 -14.46
N LEU A 8 7.53 15.62 -13.84
CA LEU A 8 7.94 15.21 -12.48
C LEU A 8 9.09 14.19 -12.39
N PHE A 9 9.69 13.76 -13.50
CA PHE A 9 10.79 12.77 -13.46
C PHE A 9 11.96 13.09 -14.41
N PRO A 10 12.86 14.02 -14.04
CA PRO A 10 14.12 14.18 -14.75
C PRO A 10 15.12 13.10 -14.30
N GLY A 11 15.38 12.15 -15.19
CA GLY A 11 16.59 11.33 -15.18
C GLY A 11 16.56 10.08 -14.31
N ARG A 12 16.76 8.92 -14.91
CA ARG A 12 18.09 8.28 -15.04
C ARG A 12 17.90 6.88 -15.61
N MET A 13 18.63 6.60 -16.69
CA MET A 13 18.85 5.26 -17.20
C MET A 13 19.52 4.38 -16.13
N ILE A 14 19.10 3.11 -16.04
CA ILE A 14 20.02 2.00 -15.76
C ILE A 14 19.81 0.90 -16.81
N ALA A 15 20.94 0.33 -17.19
CA ALA A 15 21.22 -0.34 -18.44
C ALA A 15 20.64 -1.76 -18.53
N GLY A 16 20.41 -2.21 -19.76
CA GLY A 16 20.52 -3.63 -20.11
C GLY A 16 19.34 -4.19 -20.88
N VAL A 17 19.60 -4.51 -22.15
CA VAL A 17 18.80 -5.34 -23.07
C VAL A 17 17.68 -4.63 -23.85
N ARG A 18 17.91 -4.64 -25.17
CA ARG A 18 17.18 -3.99 -26.24
C ARG A 18 15.81 -4.63 -26.46
N SER A 19 14.74 -3.83 -26.45
CA SER A 19 13.62 -4.05 -27.37
C SER A 19 12.97 -2.72 -27.73
N LYS A 20 13.11 -2.36 -29.02
CA LYS A 20 12.38 -1.27 -29.66
C LYS A 20 10.94 -1.74 -29.89
N VAL A 21 10.09 -1.65 -28.87
CA VAL A 21 8.64 -1.73 -29.03
C VAL A 21 8.04 -0.53 -28.32
N THR A 22 7.11 0.12 -29.02
CA THR A 22 6.58 1.46 -28.77
C THR A 22 6.38 1.80 -27.29
N TRP A 23 7.16 2.78 -26.83
CA TRP A 23 7.15 3.24 -25.43
C TRP A 23 5.77 3.74 -24.95
N ALA A 24 4.87 4.17 -25.84
CA ALA A 24 3.55 4.67 -25.45
C ALA A 24 2.54 3.56 -25.03
N ALA A 25 2.66 2.34 -25.58
CA ALA A 25 1.75 1.23 -25.25
C ALA A 25 2.23 0.42 -24.03
N SER A 26 3.55 0.40 -23.78
CA SER A 26 4.11 -0.27 -22.61
C SER A 26 3.89 0.52 -21.33
N TRP A 27 3.85 1.85 -21.36
CA TRP A 27 3.58 2.68 -20.17
C TRP A 27 2.15 2.55 -19.65
N THR A 28 1.15 2.43 -20.53
CA THR A 28 -0.24 2.21 -20.12
C THR A 28 -0.45 0.80 -19.56
N ARG A 29 0.27 -0.21 -20.07
CA ARG A 29 0.28 -1.57 -19.53
C ARG A 29 1.03 -1.65 -18.20
N LEU A 30 2.24 -1.07 -18.09
CA LEU A 30 2.98 -0.98 -16.83
C LEU A 30 2.26 -0.15 -15.77
N LEU A 31 1.57 0.94 -16.12
CA LEU A 31 0.70 1.66 -15.18
C LEU A 31 -0.53 0.85 -14.81
N LYS A 32 -1.08 0.00 -15.68
CA LYS A 32 -2.22 -0.88 -15.37
C LYS A 32 -1.80 -2.10 -14.53
N GLU A 33 -0.58 -2.58 -14.71
CA GLU A 33 0.07 -3.59 -13.85
C GLU A 33 0.54 -2.98 -12.51
N SER A 34 1.06 -1.75 -12.50
CA SER A 34 1.54 -1.04 -11.30
C SER A 34 0.41 -0.38 -10.49
N ASN A 35 -0.70 0.05 -11.14
CA ASN A 35 -1.92 0.50 -10.47
C ASN A 35 -2.81 -0.64 -9.97
N ARG A 36 -2.37 -1.89 -10.05
CA ARG A 36 -2.99 -2.94 -9.24
C ARG A 36 -2.75 -2.72 -7.73
N GLY A 37 -1.93 -1.75 -7.34
CA GLY A 37 -1.71 -1.32 -5.96
C GLY A 37 -1.75 0.19 -5.71
N MET A 38 -2.27 1.01 -6.62
CA MET A 38 -2.35 2.48 -6.43
C MET A 38 -3.79 2.96 -6.61
N THR A 39 -4.57 2.90 -5.53
CA THR A 39 -5.90 3.50 -5.48
C THR A 39 -5.81 4.89 -4.86
N GLY A 40 -6.49 5.87 -5.46
CA GLY A 40 -6.83 7.12 -4.78
C GLY A 40 -7.66 6.84 -3.50
N PRO A 41 -8.02 7.87 -2.69
CA PRO A 41 -8.45 7.71 -1.30
C PRO A 41 -9.42 6.52 -1.15
N SER A 42 -8.88 5.40 -0.68
CA SER A 42 -9.47 4.09 -0.88
C SER A 42 -10.63 3.91 0.08
N THR A 43 -11.84 3.87 -0.45
CA THR A 43 -13.02 3.30 0.23
C THR A 43 -12.94 1.78 0.32
N VAL A 44 -11.73 1.21 0.39
CA VAL A 44 -11.49 -0.25 0.39
C VAL A 44 -10.96 -0.61 1.77
N ASN A 45 -11.74 -1.39 2.52
CA ASN A 45 -11.31 -1.91 3.80
C ASN A 45 -10.13 -2.86 3.61
N VAL A 46 -9.02 -2.58 4.29
CA VAL A 46 -7.82 -3.42 4.26
C VAL A 46 -7.94 -4.48 5.36
N ASN A 47 -7.68 -5.74 5.04
CA ASN A 47 -7.66 -6.80 6.03
C ASN A 47 -6.31 -6.81 6.77
N VAL A 48 -6.34 -6.84 8.10
CA VAL A 48 -5.12 -6.83 8.95
C VAL A 48 -4.29 -8.11 8.87
N ASN A 49 -4.93 -9.25 8.59
CA ASN A 49 -4.30 -10.56 8.51
C ASN A 49 -3.69 -10.85 7.14
N THR A 50 -4.28 -10.32 6.07
CA THR A 50 -3.89 -10.65 4.69
C THR A 50 -3.28 -9.48 3.92
N GLY A 51 -3.53 -8.24 4.35
CA GLY A 51 -2.95 -7.05 3.74
C GLY A 51 -1.43 -6.98 3.89
N GLY A 52 -0.76 -6.51 2.85
CA GLY A 52 0.66 -6.20 2.85
C GLY A 52 0.98 -4.91 3.61
N ALA A 53 2.27 -4.73 3.94
CA ALA A 53 2.74 -3.54 4.66
C ALA A 53 2.40 -2.23 3.93
N ASP A 54 2.56 -2.20 2.60
CA ASP A 54 2.26 -1.02 1.79
C ASP A 54 0.76 -0.69 1.77
N GLU A 55 -0.11 -1.71 1.84
CA GLU A 55 -1.57 -1.53 1.87
C GLU A 55 -2.04 -0.98 3.22
N HIS A 56 -1.44 -1.45 4.32
CA HIS A 56 -1.68 -0.89 5.65
C HIS A 56 -1.14 0.53 5.76
N ASP A 57 0.03 0.82 5.19
CA ASP A 57 0.62 2.17 5.18
C ASP A 57 -0.17 3.19 4.35
N ALA A 58 -0.99 2.71 3.41
CA ALA A 58 -1.92 3.56 2.67
C ALA A 58 -3.07 4.08 3.55
N VAL A 59 -3.37 3.42 4.68
CA VAL A 59 -4.32 3.92 5.68
C VAL A 59 -3.64 5.05 6.45
N LEU A 60 -4.17 6.28 6.32
CA LEU A 60 -3.55 7.49 6.89
C LEU A 60 -3.23 7.36 8.39
N ALA A 61 -4.11 6.70 9.15
CA ALA A 61 -3.94 6.49 10.59
C ALA A 61 -2.82 5.48 10.95
N LEU A 62 -2.40 4.63 10.00
CA LEU A 62 -1.40 3.58 10.17
C LEU A 62 -0.11 3.85 9.40
N ARG A 63 0.03 5.04 8.80
CA ARG A 63 1.16 5.36 7.92
C ARG A 63 2.51 5.09 8.61
N GLY A 64 3.32 4.23 8.00
CA GLY A 64 4.62 3.79 8.50
C GLY A 64 4.54 2.71 9.58
N GLN A 65 3.41 2.00 9.71
CA GLN A 65 3.17 0.95 10.69
C GLN A 65 2.76 -0.39 10.06
N GLY A 66 2.58 -0.46 8.74
CA GLY A 66 2.19 -1.68 8.06
C GLY A 66 3.17 -2.83 8.24
N ALA A 67 4.48 -2.52 8.28
CA ALA A 67 5.51 -3.52 8.58
C ALA A 67 5.37 -4.13 9.99
N GLU A 68 4.94 -3.32 10.97
CA GLU A 68 4.74 -3.81 12.33
C GLU A 68 3.50 -4.70 12.45
N ILE A 69 2.41 -4.37 11.73
CA ILE A 69 1.22 -5.22 11.65
C ILE A 69 1.58 -6.58 11.04
N ALA A 70 2.34 -6.58 9.96
CA ALA A 70 2.82 -7.81 9.30
C ALA A 70 3.70 -8.65 10.23
N ARG A 71 4.63 -8.00 10.93
CA ARG A 71 5.50 -8.66 11.89
C ARG A 71 4.73 -9.23 13.08
N TYR A 72 3.79 -8.47 13.66
CA TYR A 72 3.00 -8.90 14.80
C TYR A 72 2.24 -10.19 14.50
N ARG A 73 1.57 -10.26 13.33
CA ARG A 73 0.82 -11.47 12.95
C ARG A 73 1.72 -12.68 12.68
N GLU A 74 2.95 -12.46 12.21
CA GLU A 74 3.93 -13.52 12.00
C GLU A 74 4.46 -14.08 13.32
N GLU A 75 4.68 -13.21 14.33
CA GLU A 75 5.21 -13.60 15.63
C GLU A 75 4.14 -14.14 16.60
N ARG A 76 2.91 -13.62 16.52
CA ARG A 76 1.85 -13.87 17.52
C ARG A 76 0.65 -14.65 16.96
N GLY A 77 0.58 -14.83 15.64
CA GLY A 77 -0.61 -15.33 14.96
C GLY A 77 -1.54 -14.19 14.51
N GLY A 78 -2.55 -14.54 13.70
CA GLY A 78 -3.50 -13.56 13.15
C GLY A 78 -4.29 -12.82 14.21
N PHE A 79 -4.78 -11.64 13.83
CA PHE A 79 -5.75 -10.87 14.61
C PHE A 79 -7.14 -11.49 14.47
N GLU A 80 -7.84 -11.62 15.58
CA GLU A 80 -9.25 -11.99 15.68
C GLU A 80 -10.15 -10.76 15.87
N ASP A 81 -9.58 -9.66 16.38
CA ASP A 81 -10.30 -8.40 16.65
C ASP A 81 -9.37 -7.19 16.40
N LEU A 82 -9.91 -6.10 15.84
CA LEU A 82 -9.12 -4.89 15.54
C LEU A 82 -8.53 -4.23 16.79
N ARG A 83 -9.11 -4.45 17.97
CA ARG A 83 -8.58 -3.95 19.25
C ARG A 83 -7.23 -4.58 19.61
N GLN A 84 -6.92 -5.77 19.08
CA GLN A 84 -5.63 -6.42 19.30
C GLN A 84 -4.47 -5.65 18.63
N LEU A 85 -4.75 -4.75 17.69
CA LEU A 85 -3.74 -3.83 17.16
C LEU A 85 -3.14 -2.95 18.27
N GLU A 86 -3.87 -2.68 19.35
CA GLU A 86 -3.36 -1.91 20.50
C GLU A 86 -2.20 -2.61 21.24
N GLU A 87 -2.06 -3.93 21.06
CA GLU A 87 -0.97 -4.73 21.64
C GLU A 87 0.33 -4.62 20.83
N ALA A 88 0.25 -4.19 19.57
CA ALA A 88 1.40 -4.06 18.69
C ALA A 88 2.17 -2.76 19.00
N PRO A 89 3.53 -2.81 19.07
CA PRO A 89 4.35 -1.63 19.31
C PRO A 89 4.04 -0.48 18.35
N GLY A 90 3.73 0.70 18.89
CA GLY A 90 3.47 1.90 18.08
C GLY A 90 2.06 2.01 17.48
N LEU A 91 1.18 1.03 17.70
CA LEU A 91 -0.22 1.04 17.22
C LEU A 91 -1.23 1.48 18.29
N ALA A 92 -0.82 1.63 19.54
CA ALA A 92 -1.70 2.12 20.61
C ALA A 92 -2.38 3.46 20.25
N GLY A 93 -3.71 3.50 20.35
CA GLY A 93 -4.60 4.61 20.02
C GLY A 93 -4.74 4.91 18.53
N LYS A 94 -4.20 4.05 17.64
CA LYS A 94 -4.34 4.18 16.18
C LYS A 94 -5.41 3.26 15.62
N ALA A 95 -5.71 2.15 16.31
CA ALA A 95 -6.70 1.18 15.85
C ALA A 95 -8.08 1.82 15.67
N ASP A 96 -8.53 2.62 16.66
CA ASP A 96 -9.82 3.32 16.61
C ASP A 96 -9.93 4.28 15.41
N ARG A 97 -8.84 4.98 15.08
CA ARG A 97 -8.81 5.93 13.95
C ARG A 97 -8.78 5.23 12.60
N ALA A 98 -8.23 4.01 12.56
CA ALA A 98 -8.14 3.19 11.36
C ALA A 98 -9.36 2.27 11.18
N HIS A 99 -10.19 2.10 12.21
CA HIS A 99 -11.25 1.09 12.27
C HIS A 99 -12.25 1.16 11.11
N ALA A 100 -12.54 2.36 10.60
CA ALA A 100 -13.43 2.56 9.46
C ALA A 100 -12.85 2.08 8.11
N HIS A 101 -11.56 1.75 8.07
CA HIS A 101 -10.79 1.35 6.90
C HIS A 101 -10.15 -0.04 7.05
N LEU A 102 -10.44 -0.74 8.15
CA LEU A 102 -9.85 -2.02 8.47
C LEU A 102 -10.91 -3.11 8.65
N THR A 103 -10.52 -4.35 8.38
CA THR A 103 -11.32 -5.55 8.64
C THR A 103 -10.45 -6.66 9.21
N VAL A 104 -11.10 -7.59 9.89
CA VAL A 104 -10.54 -8.90 10.25
C VAL A 104 -11.21 -9.96 9.38
N GLY A 105 -10.42 -10.88 8.82
CA GLY A 105 -10.90 -12.01 8.02
C GLY A 105 -9.78 -12.98 7.66
#